data_AF-A0A8J6YDZ8-F1
#
_entry.id   AF-A0A8J6YDZ8-F1
#
_cell.length_a   1.000
_cell.length_b   1.000
_cell.length_c   1.000
_cell.angle_alpha   90.00
_cell.angle_beta   90.00
_cell.angle_gamma   90.00
#
_symmetry.space_group_name_H-M   'P 1'
#
loop_
_entity.id
_entity.type
_entity.pdbx_description
1 polymer ?
#
loop_
_entity_poly.entity_id
_entity_poly.type
_entity_poly.pdbx_seq_one_letter_code
_entity_poly.pdbx_strand_id
1 'polypeptide(L)'
;MLKGLIDPEFFEAFASGEADESQPLPVYGTRDPLLGLCAGEVEEESGRAHHRLLRYLRKEVLPTTFCVGCGGGTVLNAFAHAIDEMHIDPREIVCVTGIGCSSWIPSPYFLCDTLHTTHGRAIAFACGVKVMRPDMKVIIIAGDGDLAG
;
A
#
# COMPACT_ATOMS: atom_id res chain seq x y z
N MET A 1 -25.26 -18.20 9.73
CA MET A 1 -23.89 -18.44 9.22
C MET A 1 -23.13 -17.12 8.93
N LEU A 2 -23.31 -16.07 9.74
CA LEU A 2 -22.56 -14.80 9.63
C LEU A 2 -22.16 -14.26 11.03
N LYS A 3 -22.14 -15.13 12.05
CA LYS A 3 -21.61 -14.80 13.37
C LYS A 3 -20.17 -15.31 13.40
N GLY A 4 -19.20 -14.41 13.33
CA GLY A 4 -17.77 -14.74 13.37
C GLY A 4 -16.87 -13.99 12.37
N LEU A 5 -17.41 -13.04 11.59
CA LEU A 5 -16.64 -12.22 10.63
C LEU A 5 -16.26 -10.83 11.16
N ILE A 6 -16.80 -10.44 12.31
CA ILE A 6 -16.51 -9.17 12.96
C ILE A 6 -16.26 -9.51 14.42
N ASP A 7 -15.06 -9.22 14.88
CA ASP A 7 -14.70 -9.30 16.30
C ASP A 7 -15.61 -8.31 17.07
N PRO A 8 -16.41 -8.77 18.05
CA PRO A 8 -17.25 -7.89 18.86
C PRO A 8 -16.45 -6.79 19.55
N GLU A 9 -15.21 -7.08 19.96
CA GLU A 9 -14.32 -6.13 20.63
C GLU A 9 -13.87 -5.02 19.67
N PHE A 10 -13.66 -5.33 18.38
CA PHE A 10 -13.33 -4.33 17.37
C PHE A 10 -14.50 -3.36 17.10
N PHE A 11 -15.74 -3.86 17.08
CA PHE A 11 -16.91 -3.02 16.89
C PHE A 11 -17.16 -2.12 18.11
N GLU A 12 -16.93 -2.64 19.33
CA GLU A 12 -17.03 -1.87 20.56
C GLU A 12 -15.92 -0.81 20.69
N ALA A 13 -14.67 -1.14 20.33
CA ALA A 13 -13.57 -0.18 20.30
C ALA A 13 -13.77 0.95 19.28
N PHE A 14 -14.35 0.63 18.10
CA PHE A 14 -14.74 1.64 17.12
C PHE A 14 -15.88 2.53 17.62
N ALA A 15 -16.84 1.95 18.36
CA ALA A 15 -17.97 2.67 18.92
C ALA A 15 -17.62 3.51 20.16
N SER A 16 -16.61 3.11 20.94
CA SER A 16 -16.15 3.83 22.13
C SER A 16 -15.17 4.97 21.81
N GLY A 17 -14.62 5.02 20.59
CA GLY A 17 -13.60 6.00 20.21
C GLY A 17 -12.25 5.77 20.89
N GLU A 18 -12.07 4.62 21.55
CA GLU A 18 -10.84 4.19 22.22
C GLU A 18 -10.01 3.30 21.27
N ALA A 19 -9.78 3.76 20.03
CA ALA A 19 -8.77 3.15 19.20
C ALA A 19 -7.40 3.58 19.76
N ASP A 20 -6.78 2.70 20.55
CA ASP A 20 -5.39 2.84 20.98
C ASP A 20 -4.50 2.85 19.72
N GLU A 21 -4.07 4.05 19.30
CA GLU A 21 -3.18 4.25 18.15
C GLU A 21 -1.84 3.51 18.30
N SER A 22 -1.51 2.99 19.49
CA SER A 22 -0.32 2.17 19.72
C SER A 22 -0.50 0.70 19.37
N GLN A 23 -1.74 0.23 19.16
CA GLN A 23 -2.00 -1.15 18.78
C GLN A 23 -2.06 -1.29 17.25
N PRO A 24 -1.18 -2.12 16.64
CA PRO A 24 -1.22 -2.36 15.21
C PRO A 24 -2.55 -3.03 14.83
N LEU A 25 -3.22 -2.49 13.81
CA LEU A 25 -4.47 -3.03 13.30
C LEU A 25 -4.28 -4.50 12.91
N PRO A 26 -5.28 -5.38 13.19
CA PRO A 26 -5.17 -6.79 12.85
C PRO A 26 -5.11 -6.96 11.33
N VAL A 27 -3.91 -7.25 10.82
CA VAL A 27 -3.68 -7.58 9.41
C VAL A 27 -4.10 -9.03 9.19
N TYR A 28 -4.89 -9.30 8.14
CA TYR A 28 -5.18 -10.68 7.72
C TYR A 28 -3.87 -11.35 7.25
N GLY A 29 -3.23 -12.12 8.14
CA GLY A 29 -1.93 -12.75 7.93
C GLY A 29 -1.17 -12.82 9.25
N THR A 30 -0.51 -13.93 9.56
CA THR A 30 0.11 -14.18 10.89
C THR A 30 1.32 -13.30 11.20
N ARG A 31 1.70 -12.37 10.32
CA ARG A 31 2.79 -11.40 10.51
C ARG A 31 2.42 -10.12 9.74
N ASP A 32 2.60 -8.96 10.36
CA ASP A 32 2.53 -7.67 9.67
C ASP A 32 3.61 -7.67 8.56
N PRO A 33 3.25 -7.60 7.26
CA PRO A 33 4.20 -7.65 6.16
C PRO A 33 5.13 -6.42 6.13
N LEU A 34 4.83 -5.38 6.91
CA LEU A 34 5.66 -4.20 7.10
C LEU A 34 6.64 -4.33 8.26
N LEU A 35 6.56 -5.40 9.07
CA LEU A 35 7.43 -5.64 10.23
C LEU A 35 8.86 -5.92 9.74
N GLY A 36 9.79 -5.01 10.00
CA GLY A 36 11.18 -5.05 9.47
C GLY A 36 11.46 -4.11 8.28
N LEU A 37 10.51 -3.26 7.90
CA LEU A 37 10.73 -2.15 6.94
C LEU A 37 10.92 -0.79 7.60
N CYS A 38 10.76 -0.71 8.93
CA CYS A 38 11.01 0.50 9.70
C CYS A 38 12.45 0.96 9.50
N ALA A 39 12.64 2.28 9.43
CA ALA A 39 13.96 2.90 9.26
C ALA A 39 14.96 2.38 10.32
N GLY A 40 15.81 1.43 9.95
CA GLY A 40 16.94 0.98 10.77
C GLY A 40 17.11 -0.53 11.00
N GLU A 41 16.14 -1.38 10.67
CA GLU A 41 16.28 -2.84 10.93
C GLU A 41 15.86 -3.67 9.72
N VAL A 42 16.74 -3.77 8.72
CA VAL A 42 16.63 -4.80 7.69
C VAL A 42 17.49 -5.98 8.12
N GLU A 43 16.89 -7.00 8.74
CA GLU A 43 17.56 -8.29 8.86
C GLU A 43 17.71 -8.89 7.46
N GLU A 44 18.96 -8.92 7.00
CA GLU A 44 19.35 -9.48 5.71
C GLU A 44 19.19 -11.01 5.78
N GLU A 45 18.04 -11.55 5.35
CA GLU A 45 17.85 -13.00 5.23
C GLU A 45 18.87 -13.57 4.22
N SER A 46 19.92 -14.16 4.80
CA SER A 46 21.10 -14.69 4.15
C SER A 46 20.77 -15.84 3.19
N GLY A 47 21.15 -15.71 1.91
CA GLY A 47 21.34 -16.86 1.01
C GLY A 47 20.93 -16.72 -0.45
N ARG A 48 20.21 -15.68 -0.87
CA ARG A 48 19.91 -15.40 -2.29
C ARG A 48 20.15 -13.92 -2.57
N ALA A 49 20.75 -13.58 -3.71
CA ALA A 49 20.92 -12.18 -4.12
C ALA A 49 19.54 -11.57 -4.39
N HIS A 50 18.91 -11.05 -3.34
CA HIS A 50 17.63 -10.35 -3.45
C HIS A 50 17.91 -8.97 -4.00
N HIS A 51 17.22 -8.61 -5.09
CA HIS A 51 17.30 -7.25 -5.61
C HIS A 51 16.81 -6.28 -4.51
N ARG A 52 17.61 -5.25 -4.18
CA ARG A 52 17.37 -4.30 -3.07
C ARG A 52 15.91 -3.86 -2.94
N LEU A 53 15.27 -3.60 -4.07
CA LEU A 53 13.91 -3.05 -4.12
C LEU A 53 12.80 -4.07 -3.87
N LEU A 54 13.09 -5.36 -3.78
CA LEU A 54 12.09 -6.39 -3.46
C LEU A 54 11.45 -6.17 -2.08
N ARG A 55 12.09 -5.38 -1.20
CA ARG A 55 11.51 -4.99 0.08
C ARG A 55 10.27 -4.12 -0.05
N TYR A 56 10.14 -3.35 -1.14
CA TYR A 56 8.98 -2.47 -1.37
C TYR A 56 7.84 -3.17 -2.12
N LEU A 57 8.00 -4.45 -2.47
CA LEU A 57 7.02 -5.18 -3.25
C LEU A 57 6.34 -6.26 -2.41
N ARG A 58 5.04 -6.42 -2.61
CA ARG A 58 4.27 -7.54 -2.01
C ARG A 58 4.62 -8.83 -2.75
N LYS A 59 5.33 -9.73 -2.07
CA LYS A 59 5.90 -10.95 -2.70
C LYS A 59 4.82 -11.98 -3.02
N GLU A 60 3.70 -11.94 -2.30
CA GLU A 60 2.59 -12.90 -2.37
C GLU A 60 1.80 -12.78 -3.67
N VAL A 61 1.88 -11.62 -4.32
CA VAL A 61 1.11 -11.29 -5.53
C VAL A 61 1.97 -11.27 -6.79
N LEU A 62 3.28 -11.55 -6.68
CA LEU A 62 4.16 -11.70 -7.83
C LEU A 62 3.95 -13.09 -8.47
N PRO A 63 4.09 -13.21 -9.81
CA PRO A 63 4.54 -12.22 -10.78
C PRO A 63 3.48 -11.18 -11.18
N THR A 64 3.91 -10.07 -11.78
CA THR A 64 2.97 -9.02 -12.23
C THR A 64 2.07 -9.49 -13.37
N THR A 65 0.83 -9.00 -13.40
CA THR A 65 -0.18 -9.27 -14.45
C THR A 65 -0.02 -8.38 -15.69
N PHE A 66 0.98 -7.50 -15.70
CA PHE A 66 1.27 -6.64 -16.84
C PHE A 66 1.66 -7.46 -18.08
N CYS A 67 1.18 -7.05 -19.24
CA CYS A 67 1.57 -7.64 -20.51
C CYS A 67 3.08 -7.52 -20.74
N VAL A 68 3.66 -8.46 -21.49
CA VAL A 68 5.06 -8.36 -21.92
C VAL A 68 5.26 -7.07 -22.73
N GLY A 69 6.21 -6.24 -22.32
CA GLY A 69 6.47 -4.93 -22.93
C GLY A 69 5.59 -3.78 -22.40
N CYS A 70 4.68 -4.04 -21.46
CA CYS A 70 3.92 -2.98 -20.80
C CYS A 70 4.83 -2.14 -19.89
N GLY A 71 4.69 -0.81 -19.96
CA GLY A 71 5.44 0.13 -19.13
C GLY A 71 5.10 0.10 -17.63
N GLY A 72 4.03 -0.61 -17.22
CA GLY A 72 3.59 -0.67 -15.82
C GLY A 72 4.68 -1.20 -14.86
N GLY A 73 5.40 -2.24 -15.27
CA GLY A 73 6.53 -2.77 -14.48
C GLY A 73 7.70 -1.77 -14.37
N THR A 74 7.95 -1.00 -15.44
CA THR A 74 8.98 0.06 -15.44
C THR A 74 8.61 1.19 -14.47
N VAL A 75 7.35 1.62 -14.47
CA VAL A 75 6.86 2.64 -13.54
C VAL A 75 6.90 2.14 -12.10
N LEU A 76 6.52 0.88 -11.84
CA LEU A 76 6.64 0.26 -10.52
C LEU A 76 8.09 0.26 -10.02
N ASN A 77 9.05 -0.12 -10.88
CA ASN A 77 10.46 -0.11 -10.52
C ASN A 77 10.96 1.32 -10.22
N ALA A 78 10.64 2.28 -11.10
CA ALA A 78 11.00 3.68 -10.90
C ALA A 78 10.39 4.26 -9.61
N PHE A 79 9.15 3.89 -9.30
CA PHE A 79 8.49 4.31 -8.06
C PHE A 79 9.21 3.75 -6.82
N ALA A 80 9.54 2.45 -6.82
CA ALA A 80 10.32 1.86 -5.73
C ALA A 80 11.71 2.48 -5.56
N HIS A 81 12.39 2.82 -6.66
CA HIS A 81 13.65 3.57 -6.62
C HIS A 81 13.48 4.95 -5.97
N ALA A 82 12.44 5.69 -6.36
CA ALA A 82 12.19 7.04 -5.82
C ALA A 82 11.91 7.01 -4.31
N ILE A 83 11.10 6.05 -3.84
CA ILE A 83 10.83 5.88 -2.41
C ILE A 83 12.10 5.51 -1.63
N ASP A 84 12.93 4.63 -2.19
CA ASP A 84 14.19 4.22 -1.60
C ASP A 84 15.19 5.39 -1.46
N GLU A 85 15.36 6.18 -2.52
CA GLU A 85 16.28 7.32 -2.57
C GLU A 85 15.84 8.46 -1.64
N MET A 86 14.53 8.63 -1.46
CA MET A 86 13.98 9.61 -0.52
C MET A 86 13.97 9.11 0.94
N HIS A 87 14.40 7.87 1.19
CA HIS A 87 14.38 7.23 2.51
C HIS A 87 13.02 7.34 3.22
N ILE A 88 11.94 7.16 2.45
CA ILE A 88 10.57 7.22 2.98
C ILE A 88 10.18 5.84 3.48
N ASP A 89 9.69 5.77 4.72
CA ASP A 89 9.12 4.53 5.25
C ASP A 89 7.79 4.24 4.53
N PRO A 90 7.59 3.04 3.96
CA PRO A 90 6.34 2.71 3.29
C PRO A 90 5.10 2.77 4.20
N ARG A 91 5.26 2.72 5.53
CA ARG A 91 4.19 2.94 6.52
C ARG A 91 3.69 4.39 6.55
N GLU A 92 4.49 5.33 6.09
CA GLU A 92 4.11 6.75 5.97
C GLU A 92 3.40 7.07 4.65
N ILE A 93 3.25 6.07 3.77
CA ILE A 93 2.72 6.25 2.42
C ILE A 93 1.31 5.67 2.34
N VAL A 94 0.39 6.48 1.82
CA VAL A 94 -0.92 6.01 1.37
C VAL A 94 -1.01 6.22 -0.14
N CYS A 95 -1.01 5.12 -0.90
CA CYS A 95 -1.23 5.17 -2.34
C CYS A 95 -2.72 5.09 -2.66
N VAL A 96 -3.22 6.03 -3.46
CA VAL A 96 -4.62 6.08 -3.90
C VAL A 96 -4.68 5.88 -5.41
N THR A 97 -5.52 4.97 -5.87
CA THR A 97 -5.72 4.69 -7.30
C THR A 97 -7.19 4.66 -7.67
N GLY A 98 -7.52 4.90 -8.93
CA GLY A 98 -8.84 4.58 -9.47
C GLY A 98 -8.83 3.19 -10.10
N ILE A 99 -9.42 3.06 -11.29
CA ILE A 99 -9.57 1.77 -11.99
C ILE A 99 -8.79 1.78 -13.30
N GLY A 100 -7.97 0.75 -13.50
CA GLY A 100 -7.21 0.52 -14.72
C GLY A 100 -5.99 -0.36 -14.49
N CYS A 101 -5.26 -0.67 -15.57
CA CYS A 101 -4.00 -1.41 -15.47
C CYS A 101 -2.98 -0.66 -14.60
N SER A 102 -2.91 0.67 -14.71
CA SER A 102 -2.03 1.51 -13.88
C SER A 102 -2.30 1.39 -12.39
N SER A 103 -3.55 1.15 -11.97
CA SER A 103 -3.91 0.98 -10.56
C SER A 103 -3.26 -0.24 -9.90
N TRP A 104 -2.85 -1.22 -10.72
CA TRP A 104 -2.15 -2.40 -10.23
C TRP A 104 -0.75 -2.07 -9.70
N ILE A 105 -0.14 -0.96 -10.15
CA ILE A 105 1.20 -0.53 -9.74
C ILE A 105 1.30 -0.43 -8.21
N PRO A 106 0.49 0.38 -7.51
CA PRO A 106 0.49 0.34 -6.05
C PRO A 106 -0.37 -0.80 -5.50
N SER A 107 -1.54 -1.09 -6.08
CA SER A 107 -2.49 -2.05 -5.52
C SER A 107 -2.74 -3.22 -6.50
N PRO A 108 -2.04 -4.37 -6.38
CA PRO A 108 -1.49 -4.88 -5.12
C PRO A 108 0.04 -4.87 -5.00
N TYR A 109 0.81 -4.38 -5.99
CA TYR A 109 2.24 -4.70 -6.04
C TYR A 109 3.12 -3.96 -5.04
N PHE A 110 2.75 -2.75 -4.62
CA PHE A 110 3.59 -1.96 -3.71
C PHE A 110 3.20 -2.20 -2.25
N LEU A 111 4.23 -2.28 -1.42
CA LEU A 111 4.10 -2.57 0.00
C LEU A 111 3.90 -1.27 0.78
N CYS A 112 2.71 -0.70 0.68
CA CYS A 112 2.22 0.43 1.48
C CYS A 112 0.70 0.29 1.69
N ASP A 113 0.10 1.20 2.45
CA ASP A 113 -1.36 1.30 2.52
C ASP A 113 -1.92 1.76 1.18
N THR A 114 -2.90 1.04 0.66
CA THR A 114 -3.48 1.30 -0.66
C THR A 114 -4.98 1.44 -0.63
N LEU A 115 -5.48 2.49 -1.29
CA LEU A 115 -6.91 2.69 -1.56
C LEU A 115 -7.15 2.48 -3.06
N HIS A 116 -7.70 1.32 -3.40
CA HIS A 116 -8.16 1.03 -4.76
C HIS A 116 -9.62 1.51 -4.89
N THR A 117 -9.79 2.72 -5.42
CA THR A 117 -11.07 3.44 -5.39
C THR A 117 -11.87 3.25 -6.67
N THR A 118 -13.05 3.87 -6.74
CA THR A 118 -13.87 3.88 -7.95
C THR A 118 -13.23 4.67 -9.08
N HIS A 119 -13.52 4.27 -10.31
CA HIS A 119 -12.98 4.89 -11.53
C HIS A 119 -13.18 6.42 -11.52
N GLY A 120 -12.11 7.18 -11.78
CA GLY A 120 -12.16 8.64 -11.85
C GLY A 120 -12.39 9.37 -10.53
N ARG A 121 -12.19 8.69 -9.39
CA ARG A 121 -12.37 9.28 -8.06
C ARG A 121 -11.13 9.24 -7.17
N ALA A 122 -9.98 8.79 -7.68
CA ALA A 122 -8.73 8.73 -6.91
C ALA A 122 -8.40 10.06 -6.20
N ILE A 123 -8.54 11.21 -6.89
CA ILE A 123 -8.26 12.54 -6.32
C ILE A 123 -9.23 12.88 -5.18
N ALA A 124 -10.52 12.55 -5.30
CA ALA A 124 -11.51 12.85 -4.27
C ALA A 124 -11.21 12.08 -2.97
N PHE A 125 -10.87 10.80 -3.09
CA PHE A 125 -10.45 9.98 -1.94
C PHE A 125 -9.12 10.45 -1.36
N ALA A 126 -8.12 10.75 -2.20
CA ALA A 126 -6.83 11.26 -1.78
C ALA A 126 -6.95 12.58 -1.00
N CYS A 127 -7.85 13.47 -1.42
CA CYS A 127 -8.15 14.70 -0.70
C CYS A 127 -8.70 14.40 0.71
N GLY A 128 -9.66 13.48 0.82
CA GLY A 128 -10.20 13.04 2.12
C GLY A 128 -9.12 12.47 3.04
N VAL A 129 -8.24 11.61 2.50
CA VAL A 129 -7.10 11.08 3.25
C VAL A 129 -6.19 12.21 3.72
N LYS A 130 -5.82 13.15 2.86
CA LYS A 130 -4.88 14.21 3.22
C LYS A 130 -5.46 15.20 4.24
N VAL A 131 -6.76 15.44 4.21
CA VAL A 131 -7.46 16.27 5.20
C VAL A 131 -7.49 15.58 6.57
N MET A 132 -7.77 14.28 6.62
CA MET A 132 -7.88 13.54 7.89
C MET A 132 -6.52 13.12 8.46
N ARG A 133 -5.54 12.83 7.59
CA ARG A 133 -4.19 12.38 7.93
C ARG A 133 -3.16 13.27 7.24
N PRO A 134 -2.96 14.51 7.73
CA PRO A 134 -2.02 15.45 7.13
C PRO A 134 -0.55 15.02 7.29
N ASP A 135 -0.26 14.13 8.24
CA ASP A 135 1.05 13.51 8.48
C ASP A 135 1.45 12.52 7.37
N MET A 136 0.48 11.86 6.74
CA MET A 136 0.72 10.84 5.73
C MET A 136 1.13 11.42 4.37
N LYS A 137 1.99 10.70 3.65
CA LYS A 137 2.39 10.99 2.28
C LYS A 137 1.41 10.33 1.31
N VAL A 138 0.50 11.14 0.80
CA VAL A 138 -0.55 10.68 -0.13
C VAL A 138 -0.02 10.74 -1.55
N ILE A 139 0.01 9.59 -2.23
CA ILE A 139 0.52 9.45 -3.60
C ILE A 139 -0.60 8.91 -4.48
N ILE A 140 -0.83 9.54 -5.63
CA ILE A 140 -1.84 9.10 -6.59
C ILE A 140 -1.12 8.50 -7.80
N ILE A 141 -1.43 7.23 -8.11
CA ILE A 141 -1.01 6.58 -9.36
C ILE A 141 -2.27 6.20 -10.11
N ALA A 142 -2.46 6.79 -11.29
CA ALA A 142 -3.65 6.58 -12.08
C ALA A 142 -3.33 6.64 -13.58
N GLY A 143 -4.21 6.05 -14.37
CA GLY A 143 -4.11 6.06 -15.83
C GLY A 143 -4.61 7.37 -16.40
N ASP A 144 -4.30 7.62 -17.66
CA ASP A 144 -4.85 8.70 -18.45
C ASP A 144 -6.38 8.68 -18.48
N GLY A 145 -6.98 7.54 -18.82
CA GLY A 145 -8.44 7.38 -18.84
C GLY A 145 -9.10 7.46 -17.46
N ASP A 146 -8.33 7.26 -16.38
CA ASP A 146 -8.84 7.39 -15.01
C ASP A 146 -8.80 8.83 -14.51
N LEU A 147 -7.86 9.68 -14.94
CA LEU A 147 -7.77 11.08 -14.46
C LEU A 147 -8.34 12.12 -15.43
N ALA A 148 -8.23 11.88 -16.73
CA ALA A 148 -8.57 12.87 -17.76
C ALA A 148 -9.92 12.63 -18.44
N GLY A 149 -10.58 11.50 -18.13
CA GLY A 149 -11.86 11.07 -18.72
C GLY A 149 -13.10 11.73 -18.11
#